data_AF-A0A8J5M2I8-F1
#
_entry.id   AF-A0A8J5M2I8-F1
#
_cell.length_a   1.000
_cell.length_b   1.000
_cell.length_c   1.000
_cell.angle_alpha   90.00
_cell.angle_beta   90.00
_cell.angle_gamma   90.00
#
_symmetry.space_group_name_H-M   'P 1'
#
loop_
_entity.id
_entity.type
_entity.pdbx_description
1 polymer ?
#
loop_
_entity_poly.entity_id
_entity_poly.type
_entity_poly.pdbx_seq_one_letter_code
_entity_poly.pdbx_strand_id
1 'polypeptide(L)'
;MLNAVNAKRAEKGLAAVCINTKLAAAAQVHAEDMAKNNFIGTSGSDGSGQMERLEAQNLTVTAAAELVGAGYTSVDSMVASWLKASSDYIYADYPFIGPGYKYDKTKQYKHYWVLDLSDGEGETCA
;
A
#
# COMPACT_ATOMS: atom_id res chain seq x y z
N MET A 1 1.03 0.76 -9.95
CA MET A 1 0.06 0.98 -8.87
C MET A 1 -0.55 2.39 -8.95
N LEU A 2 0.25 3.46 -8.81
CA LEU A 2 -0.21 4.86 -8.87
C LEU A 2 -1.20 5.16 -10.00
N ASN A 3 -0.82 4.88 -11.25
CA ASN A 3 -1.68 5.20 -12.40
C ASN A 3 -3.04 4.48 -12.35
N ALA A 4 -3.07 3.23 -11.90
CA ALA A 4 -4.31 2.47 -11.79
C ALA A 4 -5.23 3.03 -10.69
N VAL A 5 -4.65 3.40 -9.53
CA VAL A 5 -5.38 4.07 -8.44
C VAL A 5 -5.93 5.42 -8.91
N ASN A 6 -5.09 6.25 -9.52
CA ASN A 6 -5.49 7.57 -10.00
C ASN A 6 -6.53 7.51 -11.13
N ALA A 7 -6.46 6.54 -12.03
CA ALA A 7 -7.51 6.32 -13.03
C ALA A 7 -8.86 6.05 -12.35
N LYS A 8 -8.88 5.21 -11.31
CA LYS A 8 -10.09 4.86 -10.56
C LYS A 8 -10.63 6.01 -9.71
N ARG A 9 -9.75 6.86 -9.17
CA ARG A 9 -10.12 8.09 -8.49
C ARG A 9 -10.69 9.13 -9.45
N ALA A 10 -10.10 9.27 -10.64
CA ALA A 10 -10.59 10.18 -11.67
C ALA A 10 -11.99 9.80 -12.19
N GLU A 11 -12.30 8.50 -12.33
CA GLU A 11 -13.66 8.01 -12.63
C GLU A 11 -14.72 8.48 -11.61
N LYS A 12 -14.30 8.83 -10.38
CA LYS A 12 -15.15 9.36 -9.30
C LYS A 12 -15.05 10.88 -9.13
N GLY A 13 -14.28 11.57 -9.96
CA GLY A 13 -14.02 13.01 -9.83
C GLY A 13 -13.18 13.38 -8.61
N LEU A 14 -12.42 12.43 -8.05
CA LEU A 14 -11.55 12.65 -6.90
C LEU A 14 -10.17 13.15 -7.32
N ALA A 15 -9.53 13.93 -6.45
CA ALA A 15 -8.16 14.39 -6.65
C ALA A 15 -7.18 13.22 -6.78
N ALA A 16 -6.20 13.37 -7.66
CA ALA A 16 -5.13 12.40 -7.81
C ALA A 16 -4.25 12.37 -6.55
N VAL A 17 -3.86 11.17 -6.14
CA VAL A 17 -2.80 10.97 -5.15
C VAL A 17 -1.44 11.00 -5.82
N CYS A 18 -0.38 11.24 -5.05
CA CYS A 18 0.99 11.13 -5.52
C CYS A 18 1.84 10.20 -4.65
N ILE A 19 3.02 9.82 -5.14
CA ILE A 19 3.92 8.93 -4.40
C ILE A 19 4.62 9.70 -3.30
N ASN A 20 4.61 9.15 -2.09
CA ASN A 20 5.57 9.51 -1.04
C ASN A 20 6.57 8.37 -0.85
N THR A 21 7.86 8.68 -0.87
CA THR A 21 8.93 7.67 -0.82
C THR A 21 9.04 6.96 0.52
N LYS A 22 8.72 7.65 1.63
CA LYS A 22 8.73 7.05 2.97
C LYS A 22 7.58 6.06 3.16
N LEU A 23 6.36 6.41 2.70
CA LEU A 23 5.24 5.46 2.64
C LEU A 23 5.64 4.22 1.81
N ALA A 24 6.22 4.43 0.62
CA ALA A 24 6.61 3.31 -0.24
C ALA A 24 7.68 2.42 0.40
N ALA A 25 8.62 3.00 1.15
CA ALA A 25 9.62 2.24 1.89
C ALA A 25 9.00 1.36 2.99
N ALA A 26 8.04 1.90 3.76
CA ALA A 26 7.32 1.12 4.77
C ALA A 26 6.49 -0.02 4.15
N ALA A 27 5.73 0.28 3.09
CA ALA A 27 4.97 -0.72 2.35
C ALA A 27 5.88 -1.82 1.77
N GLN A 28 7.06 -1.46 1.28
CA GLN A 28 8.03 -2.41 0.72
C GLN A 28 8.57 -3.36 1.80
N VAL A 29 8.91 -2.84 2.99
CA VAL A 29 9.33 -3.67 4.14
C VAL A 29 8.26 -4.72 4.44
N HIS A 30 6.98 -4.32 4.44
CA HIS A 30 5.89 -5.25 4.75
C HIS A 30 5.63 -6.26 3.64
N ALA A 31 5.72 -5.85 2.37
CA ALA A 31 5.61 -6.78 1.23
C ALA A 31 6.71 -7.86 1.27
N GLU A 32 7.93 -7.48 1.65
CA GLU A 32 9.05 -8.40 1.84
C GLU A 32 8.85 -9.34 3.02
N ASP A 33 8.33 -8.82 4.13
CA ASP A 33 8.01 -9.61 5.31
C ASP A 33 6.95 -10.67 5.03
N MET A 34 5.83 -10.27 4.41
CA MET A 34 4.76 -11.17 3.98
C MET A 34 5.28 -12.28 3.04
N ALA A 35 6.13 -11.93 2.08
CA ALA A 35 6.73 -12.89 1.18
C ALA A 35 7.69 -13.83 1.93
N LYS A 36 8.58 -13.29 2.76
CA LYS A 36 9.59 -14.06 3.52
C LYS A 36 8.92 -15.10 4.42
N ASN A 37 7.88 -14.69 5.13
CA ASN A 37 7.18 -15.49 6.14
C ASN A 37 5.90 -16.16 5.62
N ASN A 38 5.59 -16.02 4.32
CA ASN A 38 4.49 -16.69 3.63
C ASN A 38 3.11 -16.47 4.27
N PHE A 39 2.78 -15.21 4.57
CA PHE A 39 1.47 -14.83 5.12
C PHE A 39 0.89 -13.61 4.38
N ILE A 40 -0.37 -13.30 4.66
CA ILE A 40 -1.05 -12.08 4.19
C ILE A 40 -1.77 -11.48 5.40
N GLY A 41 -1.46 -10.23 5.73
CA GLY A 41 -2.06 -9.52 6.84
C GLY A 41 -1.46 -8.13 6.99
N THR A 42 -2.09 -7.26 7.77
CA THR A 42 -1.61 -5.90 8.02
C THR A 42 -0.61 -5.84 9.18
N SER A 43 -0.65 -6.82 10.10
CA SER A 43 0.38 -7.02 11.12
C SER A 43 1.59 -7.74 10.52
N GLY A 44 2.79 -7.20 10.77
CA GLY A 44 4.06 -7.83 10.44
C GLY A 44 4.31 -9.10 11.25
N SER A 45 5.23 -9.94 10.80
CA SER A 45 5.64 -11.15 11.50
C SER A 45 6.32 -10.87 12.85
N ASP A 46 6.81 -9.64 13.04
CA ASP A 46 7.35 -9.12 14.29
C ASP A 46 6.30 -8.45 15.19
N GLY A 47 5.04 -8.42 14.75
CA GLY A 47 3.93 -7.77 15.45
C GLY A 47 3.75 -6.29 15.11
N SER A 48 4.59 -5.68 14.27
CA SER A 48 4.45 -4.28 13.86
C SER A 48 3.14 -4.04 13.09
N GLY A 49 2.47 -2.93 13.36
CA GLY A 49 1.40 -2.40 12.52
C GLY A 49 1.94 -1.42 11.48
N GLN A 50 1.03 -0.85 10.69
CA GLN A 50 1.37 0.16 9.69
C GLN A 50 2.08 1.35 10.33
N MET A 51 1.52 1.92 11.40
CA MET A 51 2.03 3.14 12.02
C MET A 51 3.48 2.98 12.51
N GLU A 52 3.81 1.85 13.15
CA GLU A 52 5.17 1.56 13.59
C GLU A 52 6.14 1.47 12.41
N ARG A 53 5.71 0.89 11.28
CA ARG A 53 6.52 0.84 10.05
C ARG A 53 6.71 2.21 9.42
N LEU A 54 5.71 3.10 9.46
CA LEU A 54 5.83 4.48 9.00
C LEU A 54 6.80 5.29 9.87
N GLU A 55 6.68 5.18 11.19
CA GLU A 55 7.59 5.82 12.16
C GLU A 55 9.04 5.36 11.94
N ALA A 56 9.28 4.08 11.65
CA ALA A 56 10.61 3.57 11.31
C ALA A 56 11.22 4.19 10.03
N GLN A 57 10.38 4.77 9.15
CA GLN A 57 10.82 5.54 7.97
C GLN A 57 10.92 7.05 8.24
N ASN A 58 10.83 7.49 9.50
CA ASN A 58 10.76 8.89 9.90
C ASN A 58 9.60 9.63 9.22
N LEU A 59 8.44 8.96 9.14
CA LEU A 59 7.18 9.53 8.66
C LEU A 59 6.16 9.54 9.80
N THR A 60 5.83 10.73 10.29
CA THR A 60 4.75 10.94 11.26
C THR A 60 3.51 11.41 10.51
N VAL A 61 2.38 10.78 10.79
CA VAL A 61 1.08 11.02 10.12
C VAL A 61 -0.02 11.00 11.17
N THR A 62 -1.13 11.71 10.94
CA THR A 62 -2.27 11.66 11.87
C THR A 62 -3.28 10.59 11.47
N ALA A 63 -3.32 10.25 10.18
CA ALA A 63 -4.17 9.20 9.65
C ALA A 63 -3.48 8.46 8.50
N ALA A 64 -3.62 7.13 8.52
CA ALA A 64 -3.13 6.24 7.48
C ALA A 64 -4.10 5.08 7.23
N ALA A 65 -3.97 4.45 6.07
CA ALA A 65 -4.68 3.23 5.72
C ALA A 65 -3.75 2.29 4.95
N GLU A 66 -3.86 0.98 5.20
CA GLU A 66 -3.07 -0.04 4.52
C GLU A 66 -3.99 -1.03 3.80
N LEU A 67 -3.65 -1.34 2.55
CA LEU A 67 -4.24 -2.41 1.79
C LEU A 67 -3.16 -3.46 1.48
N VAL A 68 -3.42 -4.72 1.81
CA VAL A 68 -2.54 -5.84 1.50
C VAL A 68 -3.21 -6.83 0.57
N GLY A 69 -2.43 -7.57 -0.21
CA GLY A 69 -2.94 -8.62 -1.08
C GLY A 69 -1.83 -9.50 -1.65
N ALA A 70 -2.18 -10.68 -2.14
CA ALA A 70 -1.23 -11.58 -2.75
C ALA A 70 -1.86 -12.46 -3.84
N GLY A 71 -1.04 -13.08 -4.69
CA GLY A 71 -1.48 -14.03 -5.72
C GLY A 71 -1.90 -13.38 -7.05
N TYR A 72 -2.20 -12.09 -7.05
CA TYR A 72 -2.52 -11.34 -8.26
C TYR A 72 -1.27 -11.02 -9.07
N THR A 73 -1.29 -11.34 -10.36
CA THR A 73 -0.13 -11.22 -11.26
C THR A 73 -0.01 -9.85 -11.91
N SER A 74 -1.01 -8.97 -11.75
CA SER A 74 -1.03 -7.62 -12.32
C SER A 74 -1.55 -6.59 -11.34
N VAL A 75 -1.08 -5.35 -11.50
CA VAL A 75 -1.58 -4.19 -10.74
C VAL A 75 -3.09 -4.03 -10.91
N ASP A 76 -3.61 -4.14 -12.13
CA ASP A 76 -5.04 -3.91 -12.39
C ASP A 76 -5.92 -4.95 -11.67
N SER A 77 -5.50 -6.22 -11.66
CA SER A 77 -6.23 -7.27 -10.93
C SER A 77 -6.16 -7.08 -9.42
N MET A 78 -5.03 -6.59 -8.90
CA MET A 78 -4.90 -6.27 -7.48
C MET A 78 -5.77 -5.08 -7.07
N VAL A 79 -5.73 -3.98 -7.83
CA VAL A 79 -6.56 -2.78 -7.58
C VAL A 79 -8.05 -3.13 -7.70
N ALA A 80 -8.45 -3.92 -8.69
CA ALA A 80 -9.83 -4.39 -8.82
C ALA A 80 -10.28 -5.21 -7.61
N SER A 81 -9.41 -6.06 -7.06
CA SER A 81 -9.70 -6.81 -5.83
C SER A 81 -9.88 -5.87 -4.63
N TRP A 82 -9.01 -4.88 -4.44
CA TRP A 82 -9.15 -3.90 -3.35
C TRP A 82 -10.40 -3.03 -3.50
N LEU A 83 -10.75 -2.62 -4.72
CA LEU A 83 -12.00 -1.89 -4.96
C LEU A 83 -13.24 -2.72 -4.64
N LYS A 84 -13.18 -4.04 -4.82
CA LYS A 84 -14.28 -4.94 -4.46
C LYS A 84 -14.42 -5.11 -2.95
N ALA A 85 -13.30 -5.17 -2.22
CA ALA A 85 -13.29 -5.49 -0.79
C ALA A 85 -13.31 -4.26 0.13
N SER A 86 -12.69 -3.17 -0.31
CA SER A 86 -12.29 -2.04 0.55
C SER A 86 -12.12 -0.75 -0.27
N SER A 87 -13.09 -0.44 -1.14
CA SER A 87 -13.04 0.76 -2.00
C SER A 87 -12.84 2.06 -1.24
N ASP A 88 -13.36 2.13 -0.01
CA ASP A 88 -13.34 3.36 0.80
C ASP A 88 -11.92 3.84 1.07
N TYR A 89 -10.93 2.95 1.19
CA TYR A 89 -9.53 3.34 1.34
C TYR A 89 -8.93 3.91 0.04
N ILE A 90 -9.26 3.34 -1.12
CA ILE A 90 -8.81 3.86 -2.42
C ILE A 90 -9.40 5.24 -2.71
N TYR A 91 -10.61 5.50 -2.21
CA TYR A 91 -11.33 6.75 -2.39
C TYR A 91 -11.21 7.73 -1.22
N ALA A 92 -10.47 7.37 -0.17
CA ALA A 92 -10.21 8.24 0.96
C ALA A 92 -9.50 9.53 0.52
N ASP A 93 -9.75 10.62 1.23
CA ASP A 93 -9.16 11.93 0.95
C ASP A 93 -7.73 12.02 1.52
N TYR A 94 -6.84 11.19 0.97
CA TYR A 94 -5.41 11.23 1.22
C TYR A 94 -4.68 11.81 0.01
N PRO A 95 -3.67 12.68 0.22
CA PRO A 95 -2.83 13.18 -0.86
C PRO A 95 -1.73 12.18 -1.29
N PHE A 96 -1.32 11.26 -0.42
CA PHE A 96 -0.16 10.40 -0.65
C PHE A 96 -0.49 8.90 -0.67
N ILE A 97 0.27 8.17 -1.49
CA ILE A 97 0.33 6.72 -1.48
C ILE A 97 1.77 6.21 -1.53
N GLY A 98 1.98 4.99 -1.03
CA GLY A 98 3.23 4.25 -1.12
C GLY A 98 2.98 2.78 -1.46
N PRO A 99 3.26 2.34 -2.70
CA PRO A 99 3.13 0.94 -3.06
C PRO A 99 4.38 0.14 -2.68
N GLY A 100 4.18 -1.03 -2.08
CA GLY A 100 5.18 -2.07 -1.86
C GLY A 100 4.88 -3.32 -2.68
N TYR A 101 5.90 -4.00 -3.18
CA TYR A 101 5.73 -5.22 -3.95
C TYR A 101 6.90 -6.19 -3.79
N LYS A 102 6.57 -7.48 -3.62
CA LYS A 102 7.54 -8.56 -3.65
C LYS A 102 7.06 -9.72 -4.49
N TYR A 103 7.90 -10.10 -5.47
CA TYR A 103 7.81 -11.39 -6.12
C TYR A 103 8.79 -12.39 -5.50
N ASP A 104 8.31 -13.58 -5.17
CA ASP A 104 9.13 -14.71 -4.77
C ASP A 104 8.49 -16.03 -5.26
N LYS A 105 9.08 -16.60 -6.31
CA LYS A 105 8.61 -17.84 -6.94
C LYS A 105 8.56 -19.05 -6.00
N THR A 106 9.29 -19.00 -4.87
CA THR A 106 9.38 -20.09 -3.89
C THR A 106 8.24 -20.06 -2.88
N LYS A 107 7.45 -18.99 -2.85
CA LYS A 107 6.39 -18.76 -1.87
C LYS A 107 5.02 -19.11 -2.45
N GLN A 108 4.07 -19.37 -1.56
CA GLN A 108 2.73 -19.85 -1.90
C GLN A 108 2.02 -18.93 -2.91
N TYR A 109 2.02 -17.62 -2.64
CA TYR A 109 1.26 -16.66 -3.44
C TYR A 109 2.08 -16.02 -4.57
N LYS A 110 3.41 -16.18 -4.54
CA LYS A 110 4.39 -15.60 -5.48
C LYS A 110 4.44 -14.08 -5.54
N HIS A 111 3.31 -13.40 -5.64
CA HIS A 111 3.17 -11.95 -5.71
C HIS A 111 2.57 -11.45 -4.40
N TYR A 112 3.22 -10.50 -3.74
CA TYR A 112 2.77 -9.86 -2.50
C TYR A 112 2.75 -8.35 -2.71
N TRP A 113 1.64 -7.72 -2.37
CA TRP A 113 1.34 -6.31 -2.64
C TRP A 113 0.93 -5.62 -1.35
N VAL A 114 1.45 -4.41 -1.16
CA VAL A 114 1.04 -3.49 -0.10
C VAL A 114 0.78 -2.12 -0.74
N LEU A 115 -0.22 -1.42 -0.27
CA LEU A 115 -0.48 -0.03 -0.60
C LEU A 115 -0.80 0.73 0.68
N ASP A 116 0.13 1.57 1.09
CA ASP A 116 -0.06 2.53 2.17
C ASP A 116 -0.62 3.84 1.61
N LEU A 117 -1.54 4.47 2.36
CA LEU A 117 -2.07 5.81 2.11
C LEU A 117 -1.98 6.62 3.40
N SER A 118 -1.70 7.92 3.31
CA SER A 118 -1.72 8.80 4.48
C SER A 118 -1.94 10.28 4.13
N ASP A 119 -2.25 11.06 5.17
CA ASP A 119 -2.33 12.53 5.11
C ASP A 119 -0.95 13.19 4.90
N GLY A 120 0.14 12.59 5.41
CA GLY A 120 1.53 12.96 5.13
C GLY A 120 1.85 14.43 5.36
N GLU A 121 1.38 15.00 6.47
CA GLU A 121 1.55 16.43 6.76
C GLU A 121 3.02 16.88 6.62
N GLY A 122 3.26 17.89 5.77
CA GLY A 122 4.61 18.41 5.49
C GLY A 122 5.46 17.58 4.50
N GLU A 123 4.95 16.46 4.01
CA GLU A 123 5.60 15.66 2.98
C GLU A 123 5.35 16.22 1.57
N THR A 124 6.10 15.70 0.59
CA THR A 124 6.01 16.10 -0.81
C THR A 124 5.90 14.89 -1.73
N CYS A 125 5.38 15.11 -2.93
CA CYS A 125 5.40 14.12 -3.99
C CYS A 125 6.83 13.84 -4.45
N ALA A 126 7.13 12.58 -4.74
CA ALA A 126 8.38 12.13 -5.36
C ALA A 126 8.51 12.55 -6.85
#